data_AF-C0E5J1-F1
#
_entry.id   AF-C0E5J1-F1
#
_cell.length_a   1.000
_cell.length_b   1.000
_cell.length_c   1.000
_cell.angle_alpha   90.00
_cell.angle_beta   90.00
_cell.angle_gamma   90.00
#
_symmetry.space_group_name_H-M   'P 1'
#
loop_
_entity.id
_entity.type
_entity.pdbx_description
1 polymer ?
#
loop_
_entity_poly.entity_id
_entity_poly.type
_entity_poly.pdbx_seq_one_letter_code
_entity_poly.pdbx_strand_id
1 'polypeptide(L)'
;MFVLNYLAVPATEFDRLAADDDQVDAVHELLESAEYPTTDIDKAWGPLSMVVGESPIMGAIAGTQEWDEEVTANPPALVAEQAAALAAADGAQLAAAANELDPD
;
A
#
# COMPACT_ATOMS: atom_id res chain seq x y z
N MET A 1 6.98 -5.43 15.92
CA MET A 1 7.70 -4.96 14.71
C MET A 1 6.62 -4.81 13.67
N PHE A 2 6.26 -3.58 13.31
CA PHE A 2 5.30 -3.34 12.24
C PHE A 2 5.93 -3.81 10.94
N VAL A 3 5.31 -4.81 10.34
CA VAL A 3 5.61 -5.23 9.00
C VAL A 3 4.58 -4.56 8.11
N LEU A 4 5.04 -3.82 7.10
CA LEU A 4 4.14 -3.11 6.21
C LEU A 4 3.37 -4.13 5.39
N ASN A 5 2.06 -4.16 5.65
CA ASN A 5 1.13 -5.09 5.06
C ASN A 5 0.10 -4.31 4.25
N TYR A 6 -0.18 -4.79 3.04
CA TYR A 6 -1.36 -4.35 2.32
C TYR A 6 -2.56 -5.18 2.80
N LEU A 7 -3.58 -4.54 3.33
CA LEU A 7 -4.85 -5.16 3.73
C LEU A 7 -5.92 -4.81 2.68
N ALA A 8 -6.53 -5.82 2.06
CA ALA A 8 -7.60 -5.60 1.10
C ALA A 8 -8.96 -5.94 1.70
N VAL A 9 -9.79 -4.90 1.89
CA VAL A 9 -11.12 -5.02 2.49
C VAL A 9 -12.24 -4.66 1.52
N PRO A 10 -13.48 -5.16 1.71
CA PRO A 10 -14.65 -4.69 0.98
C PRO A 10 -14.92 -3.20 1.23
N ALA A 11 -15.58 -2.53 0.28
CA ALA A 11 -15.91 -1.10 0.41
C ALA A 11 -16.69 -0.77 1.69
N THR A 12 -17.60 -1.65 2.13
CA THR A 12 -18.35 -1.47 3.37
C THR A 12 -17.46 -1.46 4.62
N GLU A 13 -16.40 -2.26 4.62
CA GLU A 13 -15.44 -2.34 5.72
C GLU A 13 -14.48 -1.15 5.67
N PHE A 14 -14.06 -0.73 4.48
CA PHE A 14 -13.32 0.52 4.28
C PHE A 14 -14.08 1.72 4.86
N ASP A 15 -15.37 1.85 4.51
CA ASP A 15 -16.19 2.98 4.99
C ASP A 15 -16.36 2.95 6.52
N ARG A 16 -16.43 1.76 7.13
CA ARG A 16 -16.45 1.60 8.59
C ARG A 16 -15.13 2.09 9.21
N LEU A 17 -14.00 1.62 8.69
CA LEU A 17 -12.67 2.00 9.17
C LEU A 17 -12.42 3.51 9.00
N ALA A 18 -12.78 4.07 7.85
CA ALA A 18 -12.62 5.49 7.56
C ALA A 18 -13.38 6.39 8.55
N ALA A 19 -14.46 5.90 9.15
CA ALA A 19 -15.27 6.59 10.14
C ALA A 19 -14.89 6.24 11.60
N ASP A 20 -13.93 5.35 11.81
CA ASP A 20 -13.46 4.96 13.14
C ASP A 20 -12.62 6.08 13.76
N ASP A 21 -12.75 6.27 15.08
CA ASP A 21 -12.00 7.29 15.81
C ASP A 21 -10.54 6.83 16.07
N ASP A 22 -10.28 5.52 16.04
CA ASP A 22 -8.95 4.92 16.16
C ASP A 22 -8.69 3.94 14.99
N GLN A 23 -8.36 4.53 13.85
CA GLN A 23 -8.13 3.80 12.60
C GLN A 23 -6.96 2.81 12.70
N VAL A 24 -5.95 3.14 13.51
CA VAL A 24 -4.75 2.31 13.70
C VAL A 24 -5.12 1.03 14.44
N ASP A 25 -5.78 1.15 15.60
CA ASP A 25 -6.19 -0.01 16.39
C ASP A 25 -7.18 -0.89 15.61
N ALA A 26 -8.16 -0.28 14.95
CA ALA A 26 -9.15 -1.01 14.16
C ALA A 26 -8.54 -1.78 12.98
N VAL A 27 -7.52 -1.22 12.30
CA VAL A 27 -6.78 -1.94 11.25
C VAL A 27 -5.93 -3.06 11.84
N HIS A 28 -5.31 -2.85 13.00
CA HIS A 28 -4.53 -3.88 13.68
C HIS A 28 -5.39 -5.07 14.12
N GLU A 29 -6.55 -4.83 14.71
CA GLU A 29 -7.50 -5.90 15.06
C GLU A 29 -7.90 -6.73 13.82
N LEU A 30 -8.12 -6.08 12.68
CA LEU A 30 -8.43 -6.76 11.42
C LEU A 30 -7.25 -7.55 10.85
N LEU A 31 -6.03 -7.04 10.98
CA LEU A 31 -4.82 -7.78 10.58
C LEU A 31 -4.64 -9.03 11.45
N GLU A 32 -4.87 -8.92 12.76
CA GLU A 32 -4.77 -10.04 13.71
C GLU A 32 -5.88 -11.08 13.51
N SER A 33 -7.08 -10.66 13.10
CA SER A 33 -8.19 -11.56 12.83
C SER A 33 -7.95 -12.47 11.63
N ALA A 34 -7.08 -12.05 10.69
CA ALA A 34 -6.82 -12.70 9.42
C ALA A 34 -8.08 -12.96 8.58
N GLU A 35 -9.13 -12.16 8.78
CA GLU A 35 -10.41 -12.27 8.05
C GLU A 35 -10.27 -11.90 6.57
N TYR A 36 -9.39 -10.94 6.29
CA TYR A 36 -9.19 -10.37 4.96
C TYR A 36 -7.80 -10.70 4.39
N PRO A 37 -7.67 -10.77 3.06
CA PRO A 37 -6.40 -11.06 2.43
C PRO A 37 -5.39 -9.94 2.70
N THR A 38 -4.20 -10.36 3.09
CA THR A 38 -3.04 -9.48 3.28
C THR A 38 -1.93 -9.82 2.29
N THR A 39 -1.15 -8.82 1.92
CA THR A 39 0.14 -8.99 1.23
C THR A 39 1.23 -8.39 2.08
N ASP A 40 2.07 -9.27 2.62
CA ASP A 40 3.26 -8.92 3.39
C ASP A 40 4.45 -8.76 2.42
N ILE A 41 5.11 -7.59 2.48
CA ILE A 41 6.33 -7.31 1.71
C ILE A 41 7.59 -7.23 2.59
N ASP A 42 7.50 -7.67 3.84
CA ASP A 42 8.55 -7.61 4.86
C ASP A 42 9.16 -6.20 4.94
N LYS A 43 10.49 -6.10 4.85
CA LYS A 43 11.23 -4.83 4.87
C LYS A 43 11.44 -4.24 3.48
N ALA A 44 10.78 -4.77 2.44
CA ALA A 44 10.98 -4.31 1.07
C ALA A 44 10.39 -2.92 0.80
N TRP A 45 9.65 -2.33 1.74
CA TRP A 45 9.09 -0.99 1.60
C TRP A 45 10.11 0.10 1.28
N GLY A 46 11.24 0.13 2.01
CA GLY A 46 12.30 1.11 1.78
C GLY A 46 12.83 1.04 0.34
N PRO A 47 13.33 -0.13 -0.11
CA PRO A 47 13.72 -0.34 -1.50
C PRO A 47 12.62 -0.01 -2.50
N LEU A 48 11.38 -0.45 -2.26
CA LEU A 48 10.24 -0.22 -3.16
C LEU A 48 9.96 1.27 -3.34
N SER A 49 9.93 2.04 -2.26
CA SER A 49 9.69 3.50 -2.33
C SER A 49 10.83 4.26 -3.02
N MET A 50 12.07 3.80 -2.89
CA MET A 50 13.21 4.38 -3.63
C MET A 50 13.13 4.11 -5.14
N VAL A 51 12.75 2.88 -5.54
CA VAL A 51 12.60 2.49 -6.95
C VAL A 51 11.44 3.25 -7.60
N VAL A 52 10.33 3.37 -6.89
CA VAL A 52 9.12 4.01 -7.38
C VAL A 52 9.28 5.53 -7.38
N GLY A 53 9.95 6.10 -6.37
CA GLY A 53 10.19 7.54 -6.25
C GLY A 53 8.91 8.36 -6.37
N GLU A 54 8.96 9.46 -7.12
CA GLU A 54 7.80 10.32 -7.42
C GLU A 54 6.97 9.81 -8.63
N SER A 55 7.08 8.52 -8.98
CA SER A 55 6.31 7.94 -10.07
C SER A 55 4.80 8.00 -9.79
N PRO A 56 3.95 8.08 -10.84
CA PRO A 56 2.50 8.01 -10.69
C PRO A 56 1.98 6.79 -9.92
N ILE A 57 2.76 5.71 -9.83
CA ILE A 57 2.37 4.49 -9.09
C ILE A 57 2.61 4.60 -7.58
N MET A 58 3.23 5.67 -7.08
CA MET A 58 3.49 5.84 -5.65
C MET A 58 2.20 5.86 -4.83
N GLY A 59 1.11 6.46 -5.34
CA GLY A 59 -0.20 6.42 -4.66
C GLY A 59 -0.78 5.00 -4.57
N ALA A 60 -0.46 4.12 -5.50
CA ALA A 60 -0.93 2.73 -5.47
C ALA A 60 -0.24 1.92 -4.37
N ILE A 61 0.99 2.31 -4.05
CA ILE A 61 1.90 1.62 -3.13
C ILE A 61 1.82 2.23 -1.72
N ALA A 62 1.76 3.55 -1.60
CA ALA A 62 1.74 4.28 -0.33
C ALA A 62 0.36 4.68 0.14
N GLY A 63 -0.69 4.41 -0.61
CA GLY A 63 -2.00 5.00 -0.35
C GLY A 63 -2.08 6.45 -0.81
N THR A 64 -3.31 6.94 -0.95
CA THR A 64 -3.61 8.31 -1.38
C THR A 64 -4.31 9.13 -0.31
N GLN A 65 -4.81 8.46 0.74
CA GLN A 65 -5.36 9.08 1.93
C GLN A 65 -4.49 8.71 3.11
N GLU A 66 -4.06 9.72 3.87
CA GLU A 66 -3.45 9.54 5.17
C GLU A 66 -4.59 9.50 6.20
N TRP A 67 -4.67 8.39 6.93
CA TRP A 67 -5.59 8.19 8.04
C TRP A 67 -4.88 8.44 9.35
N ASP A 68 -3.65 7.94 9.45
CA ASP A 68 -2.71 8.17 10.53
C ASP A 68 -1.26 8.10 10.00
N GLU A 69 -0.27 8.43 10.83
CA GLU A 69 1.15 8.25 10.50
C GLU A 69 1.51 6.79 10.18
N GLU A 70 0.79 5.82 10.76
CA GLU A 70 1.01 4.40 10.53
C GLU A 70 0.09 3.79 9.45
N VAL A 71 -1.02 4.47 9.12
CA VAL A 71 -2.06 3.93 8.23
C VAL A 71 -2.39 4.90 7.10
N THR A 72 -2.13 4.43 5.89
CA THR A 72 -2.61 5.08 4.67
C THR A 72 -3.56 4.15 3.92
N ALA A 73 -4.44 4.74 3.12
CA ALA A 73 -5.51 4.02 2.48
C ALA A 73 -5.73 4.49 1.04
N ASN A 74 -6.24 3.57 0.22
CA ASN A 74 -6.74 3.87 -1.12
C ASN A 74 -8.26 3.69 -1.13
N PRO A 75 -9.05 4.75 -1.37
CA PRO A 75 -10.50 4.62 -1.36
C PRO A 75 -10.98 3.72 -2.49
N PRO A 76 -12.11 3.01 -2.32
CA PRO A 76 -12.66 2.11 -3.33
C PRO A 76 -12.80 2.76 -4.72
N ALA A 77 -13.12 4.06 -4.76
CA ALA A 77 -13.25 4.82 -6.00
C ALA A 77 -11.94 4.96 -6.79
N LEU A 78 -10.77 4.89 -6.14
CA LEU A 78 -9.45 5.02 -6.76
C LEU A 78 -8.76 3.67 -6.99
N VAL A 79 -9.21 2.57 -6.39
CA VAL A 79 -8.55 1.25 -6.49
C VAL A 79 -8.37 0.82 -7.96
N ALA A 80 -9.39 1.01 -8.81
CA ALA A 80 -9.31 0.64 -10.22
C ALA A 80 -8.27 1.47 -10.99
N GLU A 81 -8.18 2.77 -10.70
CA GLU A 81 -7.19 3.66 -11.31
C GLU A 81 -5.77 3.32 -10.85
N GLN A 82 -5.58 3.08 -9.55
CA GLN A 82 -4.28 2.67 -8.98
C GLN A 82 -3.82 1.33 -9.54
N ALA A 83 -4.72 0.37 -9.69
CA ALA A 83 -4.43 -0.92 -10.32
C ALA A 83 -4.05 -0.75 -11.80
N ALA A 84 -4.72 0.13 -12.53
CA ALA A 84 -4.38 0.44 -13.92
C ALA A 84 -3.01 1.13 -14.03
N ALA A 85 -2.68 2.05 -13.12
CA ALA A 85 -1.38 2.70 -13.07
C ALA A 85 -0.25 1.69 -12.81
N LEU A 86 -0.44 0.77 -11.86
CA LEU A 86 0.49 -0.34 -11.62
C LEU A 86 0.65 -1.25 -12.84
N ALA A 87 -0.45 -1.61 -13.51
CA ALA A 87 -0.41 -2.47 -14.69
C ALA A 87 0.25 -1.79 -15.90
N ALA A 88 0.22 -0.46 -15.98
CA ALA A 88 0.86 0.33 -17.01
C ALA A 88 2.33 0.66 -16.71
N ALA A 89 2.82 0.34 -15.52
CA ALA A 89 4.19 0.62 -15.14
C ALA A 89 5.18 -0.15 -16.03
N ASP A 90 6.24 0.54 -16.47
CA ASP A 90 7.31 -0.09 -17.23
C ASP A 90 8.20 -0.91 -16.29
N GLY A 91 7.96 -2.22 -16.25
CA GLY A 91 8.74 -3.14 -15.43
C GLY A 91 10.23 -3.16 -15.76
N ALA A 92 10.63 -2.87 -17.01
CA ALA A 92 12.05 -2.79 -17.37
C ALA A 92 12.69 -1.53 -16.80
N GLN A 93 11.97 -0.40 -16.82
CA GLN A 93 12.42 0.83 -16.18
C GLN A 93 12.54 0.66 -14.66
N LEU A 94 11.56 0.04 -14.00
CA LEU A 94 11.60 -0.22 -12.55
C LEU A 94 12.75 -1.17 -12.19
N ALA A 95 12.98 -2.22 -12.98
CA ALA A 95 14.11 -3.13 -12.75
C ALA A 95 15.46 -2.43 -12.95
N ALA A 96 15.58 -1.55 -13.95
CA ALA A 96 16.79 -0.75 -14.14
C ALA A 96 17.04 0.18 -12.94
N ALA A 97 16.00 0.88 -12.45
CA ALA A 97 16.10 1.73 -11.27
C ALA A 97 16.47 0.93 -10.00
N ALA A 98 15.94 -0.29 -9.84
CA ALA A 98 16.32 -1.18 -8.75
C ALA A 98 17.81 -1.57 -8.81
N ASN A 99 18.31 -1.93 -9.99
CA ASN A 99 19.73 -2.27 -10.18
C ASN A 99 20.67 -1.08 -9.96
N GLU A 100 20.21 0.16 -10.14
CA GLU A 100 21.01 1.35 -9.79
C GLU A 100 21.16 1.53 -8.28
N LEU A 101 20.16 1.11 -7.50
CA LEU A 101 20.15 1.22 -6.04
C LEU A 101 20.94 0.08 -5.37
N ASP A 102 20.96 -1.10 -5.98
CA ASP A 102 21.73 -2.26 -5.53
C ASP A 102 22.31 -3.02 -6.74
N PRO A 103 23.51 -2.64 -7.22
CA PRO A 103 24.09 -3.19 -8.45
C PRO A 103 24.71 -4.60 -8.33
N ASP A 104 24.61 -5.26 -7.16
CA ASP A 104 25.37 -6.47 -6.82
C ASP A 104 24.50 -7.74 -6.62
#